data_AF-A0A519Z169-F1
#
_entry.id   AF-A0A519Z169-F1
#
_cell.length_a   1.000
_cell.length_b   1.000
_cell.length_c   1.000
_cell.angle_alpha   90.00
_cell.angle_beta   90.00
_cell.angle_gamma   90.00
#
_symmetry.space_group_name_H-M   'P 1'
#
loop_
_entity.id
_entity.type
_entity.pdbx_description
1 polymer ?
#
loop_
_entity_poly.entity_id
_entity_poly.type
_entity_poly.pdbx_seq_one_letter_code
_entity_poly.pdbx_strand_id
1 'polypeptide(L)'
;MAAFLLTVPLAEWHDYFVGVAGSAAALTGLITVAVSIGLNTIIAHPQLPDRALGSIILLLTVLLTALFCLAPGQPVAVVGGEVLATGLLGWGSTSWLSLKAFRTTDS
;
A
#
# COMPACT_ATOMS: atom_id res chain seq x y z
N MET A 1 -31.99 3.40 22.39
CA MET A 1 -31.22 2.18 22.11
C MET A 1 -31.12 1.96 20.60
N ALA A 2 -30.49 2.89 19.88
CA ALA A 2 -30.32 2.83 18.41
C ALA A 2 -29.04 3.58 17.99
N ALA A 3 -28.66 4.61 18.76
CA ALA A 3 -27.40 5.33 18.56
C ALA A 3 -26.13 4.49 18.81
N PHE A 4 -26.18 3.46 19.66
CA PHE A 4 -25.03 2.60 19.96
C PHE A 4 -24.61 1.69 18.80
N LEU A 5 -25.49 1.42 17.83
CA LEU A 5 -25.20 0.58 16.67
C LEU A 5 -24.66 1.36 15.46
N LEU A 6 -24.69 2.70 15.49
CA LEU A 6 -24.21 3.54 14.38
C LEU A 6 -22.80 4.11 14.61
N THR A 7 -22.29 4.03 15.83
CA THR A 7 -20.90 4.36 16.13
C THR A 7 -20.09 3.08 16.05
N VAL A 8 -19.55 2.77 14.86
CA VAL A 8 -18.47 1.78 14.76
C VAL A 8 -17.41 2.20 15.77
N PRO A 9 -17.07 1.39 16.79
CA PRO A 9 -16.02 1.74 17.72
C PRO A 9 -14.69 1.64 16.95
N LEU A 10 -14.29 2.74 16.31
CA LEU A 10 -12.98 2.87 15.66
C LEU A 10 -11.84 2.53 16.62
N ALA A 11 -12.11 2.62 17.93
CA ALA A 11 -11.23 2.16 19.00
C ALA A 11 -10.88 0.66 18.91
N GLU A 12 -11.80 -0.23 18.53
CA GLU A 12 -11.50 -1.67 18.45
C GLU A 12 -10.65 -2.01 17.22
N TRP A 13 -10.75 -1.22 16.16
CA TRP A 13 -9.99 -1.41 14.93
C TRP A 13 -8.63 -0.69 14.94
N HIS A 14 -8.43 0.23 15.89
CA HIS A 14 -7.21 1.02 16.02
C HIS A 14 -5.97 0.13 16.10
N ASP A 15 -5.93 -0.84 17.02
CA ASP A 15 -4.79 -1.73 17.21
C ASP A 15 -4.50 -2.60 15.98
N TYR A 16 -5.55 -3.01 15.26
CA TYR A 16 -5.41 -3.72 14.00
C TYR A 16 -4.73 -2.84 12.94
N PHE A 17 -5.20 -1.60 12.76
CA PHE A 17 -4.60 -0.67 11.80
C PHE A 17 -3.17 -0.27 12.18
N VAL A 18 -2.87 -0.11 13.47
CA VAL A 18 -1.49 0.09 13.96
C VAL A 18 -0.61 -1.11 13.61
N GLY A 19 -1.09 -2.34 13.84
CA GLY A 19 -0.36 -3.57 13.51
C GLY A 19 -0.09 -3.72 12.02
N VAL A 20 -1.09 -3.44 11.18
CA VAL A 20 -0.97 -3.48 9.71
C VAL A 20 -0.02 -2.38 9.21
N ALA A 21 -0.16 -1.15 9.70
CA ALA A 21 0.73 -0.04 9.35
C ALA A 21 2.19 -0.34 9.73
N GLY A 22 2.42 -0.87 10.95
CA GLY A 22 3.74 -1.27 11.42
C GLY A 22 4.35 -2.40 10.57
N SER A 23 3.56 -3.42 10.24
CA SER A 23 4.01 -4.53 9.40
C SER A 23 4.36 -4.07 7.98
N ALA A 24 3.49 -3.25 7.36
CA ALA A 24 3.73 -2.69 6.04
C ALA A 24 4.97 -1.77 6.02
N ALA A 25 5.17 -0.96 7.05
CA ALA A 25 6.34 -0.10 7.20
C ALA A 25 7.63 -0.93 7.28
N ALA A 26 7.64 -1.97 8.12
CA ALA A 26 8.78 -2.86 8.28
C ALA A 26 9.13 -3.58 6.98
N LEU A 27 8.15 -4.15 6.28
CA LEU A 27 8.35 -4.85 5.01
C LEU A 27 8.83 -3.89 3.91
N THR A 28 8.27 -2.68 3.84
CA THR A 28 8.72 -1.66 2.88
C THR A 28 10.17 -1.27 3.12
N GLY A 29 10.56 -1.08 4.39
CA GLY A 29 11.94 -0.82 4.78
C GLY A 29 12.88 -1.96 4.40
N LEU A 30 12.50 -3.21 4.68
CA LEU A 30 13.28 -4.40 4.33
C LEU A 30 13.50 -4.52 2.81
N ILE A 31 12.46 -4.29 1.99
CA ILE A 31 12.60 -4.36 0.53
C ILE A 31 13.51 -3.23 0.03
N THR A 32 13.38 -2.01 0.56
CA THR A 32 14.22 -0.87 0.18
C THR A 32 15.70 -1.16 0.45
N VAL A 33 16.00 -1.75 1.62
CA VAL A 33 17.37 -2.18 1.97
C VAL A 33 17.85 -3.32 1.06
N ALA A 34 17.02 -4.33 0.81
CA ALA A 34 17.35 -5.45 -0.06
C ALA A 34 17.66 -4.99 -1.49
N VAL A 35 16.92 -4.02 -2.02
CA VAL A 35 17.17 -3.41 -3.34
C VAL A 35 18.48 -2.62 -3.34
N SER A 36 18.80 -1.89 -2.27
CA SER A 36 20.04 -1.13 -2.18
C SER A 36 21.29 -2.02 -2.20
N ILE A 37 21.26 -3.15 -1.50
CA ILE A 37 22.38 -4.11 -1.46
C ILE A 37 22.42 -4.96 -2.73
N GLY A 38 21.26 -5.34 -3.26
CA GLY A 38 21.12 -6.15 -4.47
C GLY A 38 21.21 -5.38 -5.79
N LEU A 39 21.45 -4.06 -5.75
CA LEU A 39 21.32 -3.18 -6.91
C LEU A 39 22.19 -3.65 -8.10
N ASN A 40 23.43 -4.08 -7.84
CA ASN A 40 24.32 -4.62 -8.87
C ASN A 40 23.74 -5.85 -9.59
N THR A 41 23.06 -6.74 -8.86
CA THR A 41 22.40 -7.94 -9.42
C THR A 41 21.09 -7.59 -10.12
N ILE A 42 20.39 -6.56 -9.64
CA ILE A 42 19.11 -6.09 -10.19
C ILE A 42 19.30 -5.41 -11.56
N ILE A 43 20.35 -4.61 -11.73
CA ILE A 43 20.63 -3.93 -13.02
C ILE A 43 21.03 -4.95 -14.10
N ALA A 44 21.58 -6.11 -13.71
CA ALA A 44 21.92 -7.19 -14.64
C ALA A 44 20.69 -7.91 -15.23
N HIS A 45 19.50 -7.76 -14.62
CA HIS A 45 18.26 -8.40 -15.08
C HIS A 45 17.11 -7.37 -15.15
N PRO A 46 16.79 -6.83 -16.34
CA PRO A 46 15.87 -5.70 -16.50
C PRO A 46 14.43 -5.95 -16.01
N GLN A 47 14.00 -7.19 -15.78
CA GLN A 47 12.65 -7.53 -15.29
C GLN A 47 12.53 -7.59 -13.76
N LEU A 48 13.64 -7.73 -13.02
CA LEU A 48 13.66 -7.79 -11.55
C LEU A 48 13.32 -6.44 -10.87
N PRO A 49 13.81 -5.27 -11.33
CA PRO A 49 13.49 -3.99 -10.67
C PRO A 49 12.02 -3.61 -10.74
N ASP A 50 11.34 -3.87 -11.87
CA ASP A 50 9.91 -3.58 -12.02
C ASP A 50 9.04 -4.38 -11.04
N ARG A 51 9.45 -5.61 -10.71
CA ARG A 51 8.74 -6.46 -9.73
C ARG A 51 8.97 -5.96 -8.30
N ALA A 52 10.19 -5.56 -7.96
CA ALA A 52 10.50 -4.99 -6.65
C ALA A 52 9.73 -3.68 -6.40
N LEU A 53 9.70 -2.80 -7.41
CA LEU A 53 8.92 -1.55 -7.35
C LEU A 53 7.42 -1.82 -7.18
N GLY A 54 6.87 -2.82 -7.89
CA GLY A 54 5.48 -3.23 -7.72
C GLY A 54 5.13 -3.62 -6.28
N SER A 55 5.98 -4.41 -5.63
CA SER A 55 5.80 -4.79 -4.22
C SER A 55 5.90 -3.60 -3.26
N ILE A 56 6.86 -2.69 -3.47
CA ILE A 56 7.00 -1.46 -2.67
C ILE A 56 5.74 -0.60 -2.77
N ILE A 57 5.22 -0.41 -3.98
CA ILE A 57 4.01 0.39 -4.23
C ILE A 57 2.78 -0.23 -3.57
N LEU A 58 2.64 -1.56 -3.62
CA LEU A 58 1.56 -2.27 -2.93
C LEU A 58 1.63 -2.09 -1.42
N LEU A 59 2.81 -2.27 -0.82
CA LEU A 59 2.99 -2.10 0.63
C LEU A 59 2.79 -0.64 1.07
N LEU A 60 3.26 0.33 0.29
CA LEU A 60 2.99 1.75 0.54
C LEU A 60 1.51 2.07 0.47
N THR A 61 0.78 1.47 -0.47
CA THR A 61 -0.67 1.67 -0.58
C THR A 61 -1.36 1.17 0.68
N VAL A 62 -1.05 -0.06 1.13
CA VAL A 62 -1.61 -0.62 2.37
C VAL A 62 -1.26 0.23 3.59
N LEU A 63 -0.01 0.70 3.68
CA LEU A 63 0.46 1.57 4.76
C LEU A 63 -0.31 2.90 4.80
N LEU A 64 -0.48 3.56 3.66
CA LEU A 64 -1.21 4.83 3.57
C LEU A 64 -2.68 4.62 3.91
N THR A 65 -3.32 3.58 3.40
CA THR A 65 -4.71 3.23 3.76
C THR A 65 -4.85 3.00 5.27
N ALA A 66 -3.92 2.28 5.91
CA ALA A 66 -3.94 2.05 7.35
C ALA A 66 -3.73 3.35 8.15
N LEU A 67 -2.84 4.24 7.71
CA LEU A 67 -2.61 5.55 8.33
C LEU A 67 -3.83 6.46 8.23
N PHE A 68 -4.51 6.50 7.09
CA PHE A 68 -5.75 7.27 6.92
C PHE A 68 -6.88 6.73 7.80
N CYS A 69 -7.03 5.41 7.92
CA CYS A 69 -7.97 4.79 8.86
C CYS A 69 -7.64 5.09 10.34
N LEU A 70 -6.39 5.42 10.66
CA LEU A 70 -5.95 5.71 12.02
C LEU A 70 -6.16 7.18 12.43
N ALA A 71 -6.37 8.09 11.46
CA ALA A 71 -6.53 9.52 11.71
C ALA A 71 -7.82 9.81 12.52
N PRO A 72 -7.74 10.26 13.78
CA PRO A 72 -8.92 10.50 14.61
C PRO A 72 -9.63 11.79 14.20
N GLY A 73 -10.97 11.76 14.18
CA GLY A 73 -11.81 12.97 14.03
C GLY A 73 -12.41 13.21 12.64
N GLN A 74 -12.27 12.27 11.69
CA GLN A 74 -12.89 12.40 10.36
C GLN A 74 -14.29 11.78 10.26
N PRO A 75 -15.21 12.37 9.46
CA PRO A 75 -16.47 11.73 9.11
C PRO A 75 -16.22 10.42 8.33
N VAL A 76 -17.04 9.39 8.57
CA VAL A 76 -16.95 8.09 7.87
C VAL A 76 -16.95 8.23 6.34
N ALA A 77 -17.65 9.23 5.80
CA ALA A 77 -17.68 9.52 4.36
C ALA A 77 -16.31 10.00 3.81
N VAL A 78 -15.52 10.72 4.62
CA VAL A 78 -14.19 11.22 4.24
C VAL A 78 -13.18 10.07 4.26
N VAL A 79 -13.19 9.25 5.33
CA VAL A 79 -12.36 8.03 5.42
C VAL A 79 -12.67 7.08 4.26
N GLY A 80 -13.95 6.88 3.93
CA GLY A 80 -14.36 6.07 2.78
C GLY A 80 -13.80 6.61 1.45
N GLY A 81 -13.78 7.94 1.26
CA GLY A 81 -13.19 8.59 0.10
C GLY A 81 -11.67 8.41 0.02
N GLU A 82 -10.96 8.54 1.15
CA GLU A 82 -9.51 8.34 1.23
C GLU A 82 -9.11 6.88 0.96
N VAL A 83 -9.90 5.91 1.47
CA VAL A 83 -9.71 4.48 1.20
C VAL A 83 -9.97 4.16 -0.27
N LEU A 84 -11.03 4.71 -0.87
CA LEU A 84 -11.29 4.54 -2.30
C LEU A 84 -10.18 5.16 -3.16
N ALA A 85 -9.70 6.35 -2.79
CA ALA A 85 -8.62 7.02 -3.49
C ALA A 85 -7.30 6.22 -3.42
N THR A 86 -6.92 5.74 -2.23
CA THR A 86 -5.72 4.91 -2.06
C THR A 86 -5.84 3.58 -2.79
N GLY A 87 -7.00 2.92 -2.75
CA GLY A 87 -7.26 1.71 -3.53
C GLY A 87 -7.15 1.92 -5.04
N LEU A 88 -7.70 3.02 -5.56
CA LEU A 88 -7.60 3.38 -6.98
C LEU A 88 -6.16 3.72 -7.38
N LEU A 89 -5.40 4.39 -6.52
CA LEU A 89 -3.99 4.67 -6.76
C LEU A 89 -3.16 3.38 -6.81
N GLY A 90 -3.37 2.45 -5.87
CA GLY A 90 -2.70 1.15 -5.87
C GLY A 90 -3.06 0.32 -7.10
N TRP A 91 -4.35 0.28 -7.46
CA TRP A 91 -4.82 -0.42 -8.65
C TRP A 91 -4.27 0.19 -9.95
N GLY A 92 -4.28 1.52 -10.07
CA GLY A 92 -3.75 2.23 -11.23
C GLY A 92 -2.24 2.03 -11.39
N SER A 93 -1.50 2.11 -10.28
CA SER A 93 -0.04 1.93 -10.27
C SER A 93 0.36 0.51 -10.68
N THR A 94 -0.32 -0.50 -10.14
CA THR A 94 -0.06 -1.92 -10.47
C THR A 94 -0.51 -2.29 -11.88
N SER A 95 -1.63 -1.76 -12.34
CA SER A 95 -2.11 -1.93 -13.72
C SER A 95 -1.14 -1.30 -14.71
N TRP A 96 -0.59 -0.12 -14.39
CA TRP A 96 0.40 0.55 -15.24
C TRP A 96 1.71 -0.21 -15.33
N LEU A 97 2.23 -0.72 -14.21
CA LEU A 97 3.42 -1.58 -14.20
C LEU A 97 3.19 -2.87 -15.00
N SER A 98 1.98 -3.44 -14.93
CA SER A 98 1.60 -4.63 -15.70
C SER A 98 1.58 -4.34 -17.20
N LEU A 99 0.96 -3.24 -17.62
CA LEU A 99 0.93 -2.82 -19.03
C LEU A 99 2.32 -2.51 -19.58
N LYS A 100 3.20 -1.91 -18.76
CA LYS A 100 4.57 -1.61 -19.14
C LYS A 100 5.41 -2.88 -19.31
N ALA A 101 5.17 -3.89 -18.47
CA ALA A 101 5.83 -5.19 -18.56
C ALA A 101 5.44 -6.00 -19.81
N PHE A 102 4.21 -5.83 -20.34
CA PHE A 102 3.80 -6.45 -21.61
C PHE A 102 4.45 -5.81 -22.83
N ARG A 103 4.87 -4.54 -22.77
CA ARG A 103 5.46 -3.82 -23.92
C ARG A 103 6.90 -4.20 -24.25
N THR A 104 7.59 -4.91 -23.37
CA THR A 104 9.01 -5.26 -23.53
C THR A 104 9.26 -6.71 -23.98
N THR A 105 8.20 -7.51 -24.19
CA THR A 105 8.34 -8.92 -24.64
C THR A 105 8.34 -9.06 -26.17
N ASP A 106 8.00 -8.00 -26.92
CA ASP A 106 7.83 -8.03 -28.40
C ASP A 106 8.88 -7.22 -29.20
N SER A 107 10.09 -7.00 -28.66
CA SER A 107 11.18 -6.30 -29.39
C SER A 107 12.50 -7.07 -29.37
#